data_AF-A0A943I315-F1
#
_entry.id   AF-A0A943I315-F1
#
_cell.length_a   1.000
_cell.length_b   1.000
_cell.length_c   1.000
_cell.angle_alpha   90.00
_cell.angle_beta   90.00
_cell.angle_gamma   90.00
#
_symmetry.space_group_name_H-M   'P 1'
#
loop_
_entity.id
_entity.type
_entity.pdbx_description
1 polymer ?
#
loop_
_entity_poly.entity_id
_entity_poly.type
_entity_poly.pdbx_seq_one_letter_code
_entity_poly.pdbx_strand_id
1 'polypeptide(L)'
;MDSRDNLQYTTFENESLTMKVTPYNNLSIDEYKWYKVPAGSWSWPQLIATTTKPEYTINNITKDDACKYFVVYRKTDDKDRNVYITPYKTVTVKEPLALERLDITSTKTKYVLGQNFDLESLDITAYYNDDSSKKLNYNDVTITGFDSSSLGEKTITVTYKEGDKTVSAIFKIEIIEKEVKDIVLTPPTKTKYIEGQALDLTGGKVKVFYNNETSKEIDLTNEMVSGYNASVVGKQTITVTYQGKTVTFDVNVIEKVITKIEMNSLPDKVNYLVDQKFEIDGAAIKVYYNDGSEEIVNVDSDMFNMPDMSKIGNQTITVNYRGMTTNFEILIKDKTLVNISVSTLPDKTEYIEGEDLDVSGGKLLLNYDNGSSEIIGITLAMCSVDMSKPGQVNVTVTYNGFTASYLILIKEKTPVSLIWVEKPEIRQIKEEMEFVYSGEVKIVYDNGSEEIKKVTALDFEVRGFDKYHVGKQNVSIVYKGTELFVDDTIEVIAKELSGLKIQSLPLKLTYKQGEVFNLDGLKVLANYDNQTTALISNDNLIVSLPDMNKFGKQVIVISYGYFKVEFEIEITAKDISMDKGDNKDKTNQDKNIAVKTGDNSLIGVYTTIALLSVASYTMLRKKD
;
A
#
# COMPACT_ATOMS: atom_id res chain seq x y z
N MET A 1 135.65 56.48 51.40
CA MET A 1 135.23 57.25 50.20
C MET A 1 133.94 56.64 49.67
N ASP A 2 133.15 57.41 48.93
CA ASP A 2 131.74 57.10 48.63
C ASP A 2 131.58 55.93 47.64
N SER A 3 130.84 54.88 48.04
CA SER A 3 130.53 53.71 47.20
C SER A 3 129.06 53.31 47.39
N ARG A 4 128.17 54.26 47.11
CA ARG A 4 126.79 54.30 47.61
C ARG A 4 125.85 53.17 47.14
N ASP A 5 126.21 52.39 46.12
CA ASP A 5 125.38 51.29 45.56
C ASP A 5 126.14 49.97 45.30
N ASN A 6 127.21 49.69 46.06
CA ASN A 6 128.02 48.49 45.82
C ASN A 6 127.40 47.17 46.33
N LEU A 7 126.26 47.19 47.03
CA LEU A 7 125.60 45.98 47.59
C LEU A 7 124.22 45.74 46.96
N GLN A 8 124.10 44.63 46.24
CA GLN A 8 122.91 44.19 45.51
C GLN A 8 122.30 42.94 46.15
N TYR A 9 121.00 42.77 45.92
CA TYR A 9 120.19 41.68 46.47
C TYR A 9 119.35 41.09 45.36
N THR A 10 119.35 39.76 45.26
CA THR A 10 118.44 39.01 44.39
C THR A 10 117.67 38.03 45.27
N THR A 11 116.35 38.19 45.30
CA THR A 11 115.41 37.23 45.88
C THR A 11 114.96 36.26 44.80
N PHE A 12 115.00 34.96 45.07
CA PHE A 12 114.48 33.92 44.19
C PHE A 12 113.17 33.36 44.74
N GLU A 13 112.31 32.81 43.86
CA GLU A 13 111.00 32.24 44.22
C GLU A 13 111.10 31.11 45.27
N ASN A 14 112.25 30.45 45.36
CA ASN A 14 112.56 29.37 46.30
C ASN A 14 112.89 29.87 47.73
N GLU A 15 112.27 30.97 48.17
CA GLU A 15 112.48 31.61 49.48
C GLU A 15 113.97 31.82 49.83
N SER A 16 114.80 32.26 48.86
CA SER A 16 116.23 32.51 49.07
C SER A 16 116.69 33.92 48.71
N LEU A 17 117.62 34.44 49.52
CA LEU A 17 118.18 35.79 49.42
C LEU A 17 119.66 35.68 49.11
N THR A 18 120.05 36.03 47.89
CA THR A 18 121.47 36.20 47.53
C THR A 18 121.86 37.66 47.66
N MET A 19 122.87 37.92 48.49
CA MET A 19 123.49 39.23 48.67
C MET A 19 124.83 39.23 47.92
N LYS A 20 125.07 40.25 47.09
CA LYS A 20 126.25 40.33 46.22
C LYS A 20 126.86 41.72 46.26
N VAL A 21 128.19 41.80 46.39
CA VAL A 21 128.92 43.06 46.45
C VAL A 21 129.80 43.24 45.22
N THR A 22 129.99 44.47 44.75
CA THR A 22 131.03 44.80 43.76
C THR A 22 132.17 45.53 44.47
N PRO A 23 133.40 44.97 44.54
CA PRO A 23 134.52 45.63 45.21
C PRO A 23 134.88 46.98 44.59
N TYR A 24 135.28 47.93 45.43
CA TYR A 24 135.74 49.25 44.98
C TYR A 24 136.99 49.09 44.09
N ASN A 25 137.03 49.82 42.97
CA ASN A 25 138.07 49.74 41.94
C ASN A 25 138.40 48.32 41.42
N ASN A 26 137.47 47.35 41.52
CA ASN A 26 137.68 45.96 41.08
C ASN A 26 138.90 45.27 41.72
N LEU A 27 139.28 45.68 42.94
CA LEU A 27 140.39 45.12 43.68
C LEU A 27 140.19 43.61 43.92
N SER A 28 141.28 42.83 43.83
CA SER A 28 141.31 41.45 44.31
C SER A 28 141.30 41.46 45.84
N ILE A 29 140.18 41.02 46.41
CA ILE A 29 139.88 40.96 47.84
C ILE A 29 139.83 39.49 48.27
N ASP A 30 140.49 39.17 49.39
CA ASP A 30 140.62 37.79 49.86
C ASP A 30 139.54 37.40 50.90
N GLU A 31 138.93 38.40 51.57
CA GLU A 31 138.00 38.21 52.69
C GLU A 31 136.81 39.19 52.62
N TYR A 32 135.59 38.64 52.65
CA TYR A 32 134.31 39.35 52.80
C TYR A 32 133.58 38.86 54.05
N LYS A 33 133.13 39.77 54.92
CA LYS A 33 132.42 39.50 56.17
C LYS A 33 131.03 40.10 56.12
N TRP A 34 130.03 39.24 56.06
CA TRP A 34 128.61 39.61 55.93
C TRP A 34 127.98 39.73 57.30
N TYR A 35 127.19 40.77 57.50
CA TYR A 35 126.57 41.08 58.78
C TYR A 35 125.06 41.29 58.64
N LYS A 36 124.30 40.88 59.65
CA LYS A 36 122.90 41.29 59.85
C LYS A 36 122.73 42.15 61.10
N VAL A 37 121.76 43.05 61.06
CA VAL A 37 121.28 43.87 62.16
C VAL A 37 119.79 43.58 62.32
N PRO A 38 119.40 42.84 63.38
CA PRO A 38 118.01 42.58 63.71
C PRO A 38 117.18 43.85 63.89
N ALA A 39 115.89 43.78 63.56
CA ALA A 39 114.97 44.90 63.75
C ALA A 39 114.83 45.24 65.26
N GLY A 40 115.34 46.40 65.65
CA GLY A 40 115.36 46.88 67.03
C GLY A 40 116.25 48.11 67.17
N SER A 41 115.91 49.04 68.07
CA SER A 41 116.53 50.38 68.10
C SER A 41 118.00 50.42 68.55
N TRP A 42 118.55 49.31 69.06
CA TRP A 42 119.92 49.20 69.57
C TRP A 42 120.60 47.84 69.26
N SER A 43 120.20 47.19 68.15
CA SER A 43 120.75 45.90 67.73
C SER A 43 122.20 46.03 67.22
N TRP A 44 123.16 45.36 67.88
CA TRP A 44 124.54 45.28 67.40
C TRP A 44 124.65 44.41 66.12
N PRO A 45 125.51 44.77 65.15
CA PRO A 45 125.81 43.93 64.00
C PRO A 45 126.32 42.54 64.37
N GLN A 46 125.64 41.51 63.86
CA GLN A 46 126.04 40.11 64.01
C GLN A 46 126.70 39.62 62.71
N LEU A 47 127.90 39.05 62.82
CA LEU A 47 128.57 38.38 61.69
C LEU A 47 127.78 37.11 61.34
N ILE A 48 127.27 37.02 60.12
CA ILE A 48 126.48 35.87 59.63
C ILE A 48 127.28 34.94 58.72
N ALA A 49 128.28 35.46 58.00
CA ALA A 49 129.16 34.65 57.16
C ALA A 49 130.50 35.34 56.89
N THR A 50 131.53 34.53 56.62
CA THR A 50 132.77 35.00 56.00
C THR A 50 132.98 34.21 54.71
N THR A 51 133.21 34.89 53.58
CA THR A 51 133.37 34.27 52.25
C THR A 51 134.63 34.79 51.56
N THR A 52 135.18 33.98 50.66
CA THR A 52 136.27 34.38 49.74
C THR A 52 135.74 34.91 48.40
N LYS A 53 134.44 34.73 48.14
CA LYS A 53 133.73 35.30 46.99
C LYS A 53 132.91 36.53 47.41
N PRO A 54 132.68 37.49 46.50
CA PRO A 54 131.85 38.68 46.74
C PRO A 54 130.33 38.42 46.77
N GLU A 55 129.89 37.22 47.17
CA GLU A 55 128.48 36.84 47.25
C GLU A 55 128.22 35.85 48.41
N TYR A 56 127.01 35.90 48.97
CA TYR A 56 126.51 35.01 50.03
C TYR A 56 125.00 34.83 49.89
N THR A 57 124.50 33.61 50.14
CA THR A 57 123.08 33.25 49.99
C THR A 57 122.51 32.66 51.27
N ILE A 58 121.31 33.12 51.64
CA ILE A 58 120.47 32.58 52.71
C ILE A 58 119.31 31.84 52.03
N ASN A 59 119.02 30.60 52.44
CA ASN A 59 117.88 29.81 51.96
C ASN A 59 116.82 29.69 53.05
N ASN A 60 115.55 29.49 52.66
CA ASN A 60 114.39 29.38 53.55
C ASN A 60 114.23 30.62 54.46
N ILE A 61 114.15 31.80 53.84
CA ILE A 61 113.96 33.10 54.53
C ILE A 61 112.70 33.05 55.40
N THR A 62 112.84 33.36 56.68
CA THR A 62 111.71 33.49 57.61
C THR A 62 111.39 34.95 57.93
N LYS A 63 110.30 35.22 58.67
CA LYS A 63 109.96 36.58 59.14
C LYS A 63 111.09 37.20 59.99
N ASP A 64 111.92 36.40 60.65
CA ASP A 64 113.08 36.85 61.43
C ASP A 64 114.27 37.30 60.57
N ASP A 65 114.27 36.96 59.27
CA ASP A 65 115.25 37.44 58.29
C ASP A 65 114.83 38.77 57.64
N ALA A 66 113.71 39.37 58.07
CA ALA A 66 113.33 40.75 57.78
C ALA A 66 114.23 41.76 58.53
N CYS A 67 115.51 41.77 58.16
CA CYS A 67 116.59 42.47 58.85
C CYS A 67 117.28 43.52 57.96
N LYS A 68 118.21 44.28 58.55
CA LYS A 68 119.17 45.11 57.80
C LYS A 68 120.47 44.34 57.58
N TYR A 69 121.01 44.35 56.37
CA TYR A 69 122.22 43.61 56.00
C TYR A 69 123.29 44.54 55.42
N PHE A 70 124.56 44.18 55.63
CA PHE A 70 125.72 44.86 55.04
C PHE A 70 126.93 43.91 54.98
N VAL A 71 128.01 44.33 54.31
CA VAL A 71 129.27 43.58 54.23
C VAL A 71 130.49 44.48 54.49
N VAL A 72 131.49 43.91 55.16
CA VAL A 72 132.81 44.51 55.41
C VAL A 72 133.86 43.67 54.69
N TYR A 73 134.74 44.29 53.91
CA TYR A 73 135.74 43.56 53.13
C TYR A 73 137.07 44.31 53.01
N ARG A 74 138.16 43.56 52.85
CA ARG A 74 139.54 44.09 52.81
C ARG A 74 140.48 43.12 52.08
N LYS A 75 141.60 43.64 51.58
CA LYS A 75 142.71 42.81 51.11
C LYS A 75 143.71 42.60 52.24
N THR A 76 144.23 41.38 52.39
CA THR A 76 144.98 40.97 53.58
C THR A 76 146.35 41.67 53.68
N ASP A 77 147.03 41.81 52.54
CA ASP A 77 148.37 42.42 52.42
C ASP A 77 148.33 43.90 51.99
N ASP A 78 147.22 44.61 52.19
CA ASP A 78 147.14 46.04 51.91
C ASP A 78 148.03 46.83 52.90
N LYS A 79 149.09 47.46 52.38
CA LYS A 79 150.03 48.26 53.17
C LYS A 79 149.36 49.44 53.87
N ASP A 80 148.27 49.96 53.28
CA ASP A 80 147.51 51.09 53.82
C ASP A 80 146.38 50.63 54.76
N ARG A 81 146.20 49.30 54.93
CA ARG A 81 145.19 48.66 55.80
C ARG A 81 143.75 49.11 55.56
N ASN A 82 143.37 49.40 54.31
CA ASN A 82 142.02 49.89 54.02
C ASN A 82 140.97 48.82 54.34
N VAL A 83 139.87 49.25 54.96
CA VAL A 83 138.68 48.44 55.23
C VAL A 83 137.49 49.13 54.57
N TYR A 84 136.76 48.38 53.75
CA TYR A 84 135.59 48.85 53.03
C TYR A 84 134.34 48.28 53.70
N ILE A 85 133.30 49.11 53.81
CA ILE A 85 132.01 48.76 54.41
C ILE A 85 130.89 49.31 53.52
N THR A 86 129.88 48.49 53.24
CA THR A 86 128.71 48.93 52.48
C THR A 86 127.66 49.58 53.37
N PRO A 87 126.79 50.45 52.83
CA PRO A 87 125.56 50.85 53.51
C PRO A 87 124.67 49.65 53.88
N TYR A 88 123.79 49.85 54.86
CA TYR A 88 122.73 48.88 55.18
C TYR A 88 121.65 48.85 54.08
N LYS A 89 121.20 47.64 53.70
CA LYS A 89 119.92 47.45 52.99
C LYS A 89 118.92 46.75 53.91
N THR A 90 117.65 47.15 53.85
CA THR A 90 116.56 46.53 54.63
C THR A 90 115.85 45.49 53.77
N VAL A 91 115.56 44.33 54.35
CA VAL A 91 114.75 43.25 53.76
C VAL A 91 113.45 43.14 54.56
N THR A 92 112.32 42.87 53.90
CA THR A 92 111.02 42.67 54.54
C THR A 92 110.32 41.45 53.96
N VAL A 93 109.76 40.61 54.83
CA VAL A 93 108.99 39.41 54.44
C VAL A 93 107.50 39.69 54.66
N LYS A 94 106.66 39.38 53.66
CA LYS A 94 105.20 39.45 53.76
C LYS A 94 104.63 38.04 53.91
N GLU A 95 103.53 37.91 54.64
CA GLU A 95 102.76 36.66 54.70
C GLU A 95 102.02 36.41 53.38
N PRO A 96 101.79 35.15 52.99
CA PRO A 96 101.06 34.83 51.77
C PRO A 96 99.59 35.28 51.86
N LEU A 97 99.07 35.77 50.73
CA LEU A 97 97.65 36.13 50.60
C LEU A 97 96.79 34.89 50.79
N ALA A 98 95.78 34.99 51.65
CA ALA A 98 94.99 33.84 52.07
C ALA A 98 93.52 34.22 52.27
N LEU A 99 92.63 33.50 51.57
CA LEU A 99 91.17 33.64 51.65
C LEU A 99 90.66 33.47 53.10
N GLU A 100 89.71 34.28 53.54
CA GLU A 100 89.17 34.22 54.91
C GLU A 100 87.66 33.96 54.97
N ARG A 101 86.88 34.72 54.21
CA ARG A 101 85.41 34.68 54.26
C ARG A 101 84.78 35.06 52.92
N LEU A 102 83.48 34.79 52.83
CA LEU A 102 82.65 35.06 51.66
C LEU A 102 81.38 35.74 52.13
N ASP A 103 81.03 36.89 51.55
CA ASP A 103 79.70 37.50 51.72
C ASP A 103 78.86 37.24 50.46
N ILE A 104 77.58 36.93 50.68
CA ILE A 104 76.56 36.88 49.64
C ILE A 104 75.37 37.75 50.05
N THR A 105 74.87 38.54 49.10
CA THR A 105 73.51 39.07 49.15
C THR A 105 72.75 38.63 47.90
N SER A 106 71.42 38.58 47.97
CA SER A 106 70.57 38.37 46.80
C SER A 106 69.48 39.43 46.77
N THR A 107 69.24 40.00 45.58
CA THR A 107 68.12 40.91 45.33
C THR A 107 66.77 40.19 45.22
N LYS A 108 66.78 38.85 45.10
CA LYS A 108 65.58 38.03 44.88
C LYS A 108 65.47 36.90 45.90
N THR A 109 64.68 37.15 46.94
CA THR A 109 64.45 36.21 48.05
C THR A 109 63.18 35.38 47.91
N LYS A 110 62.37 35.58 46.87
CA LYS A 110 61.16 34.80 46.58
C LYS A 110 61.17 34.23 45.18
N TYR A 111 60.78 32.96 45.07
CA TYR A 111 60.64 32.23 43.82
C TYR A 111 59.31 31.49 43.81
N VAL A 112 58.68 31.33 42.66
CA VAL A 112 57.47 30.53 42.54
C VAL A 112 57.83 29.06 42.35
N LEU A 113 56.96 28.15 42.80
CA LEU A 113 57.03 26.72 42.51
C LEU A 113 57.36 26.42 41.03
N GLY A 114 58.44 25.67 40.80
CA GLY A 114 58.97 25.31 39.49
C GLY A 114 59.68 26.43 38.72
N GLN A 115 59.97 27.57 39.34
CA GLN A 115 60.79 28.62 38.73
C GLN A 115 62.28 28.25 38.76
N ASN A 116 63.03 28.68 37.75
CA ASN A 116 64.49 28.56 37.73
C ASN A 116 65.13 29.56 38.71
N PHE A 117 66.30 29.20 39.24
CA PHE A 117 67.08 30.09 40.09
C PHE A 117 67.66 31.26 39.29
N ASP A 118 67.76 32.42 39.93
CA ASP A 118 68.17 33.68 39.30
C ASP A 118 69.61 33.99 39.71
N LEU A 119 70.56 33.50 38.91
CA LEU A 119 72.00 33.60 39.19
C LEU A 119 72.49 35.05 39.17
N GLU A 120 71.89 35.91 38.34
CA GLU A 120 72.20 37.34 38.24
C GLU A 120 71.67 38.13 39.46
N SER A 121 70.80 37.54 40.29
CA SER A 121 70.32 38.18 41.51
C SER A 121 71.38 38.27 42.62
N LEU A 122 72.51 37.55 42.48
CA LEU A 122 73.54 37.38 43.51
C LEU A 122 74.63 38.46 43.43
N ASP A 123 74.99 39.01 44.58
CA ASP A 123 76.24 39.76 44.76
C ASP A 123 77.15 38.97 45.70
N ILE A 124 78.35 38.61 45.23
CA ILE A 124 79.26 37.66 45.88
C ILE A 124 80.64 38.31 46.01
N THR A 125 81.15 38.43 47.24
CA THR A 125 82.47 39.03 47.51
C THR A 125 83.30 38.15 48.44
N ALA A 126 84.49 37.75 47.98
CA ALA A 126 85.51 37.10 48.79
C ALA A 126 86.41 38.13 49.47
N TYR A 127 86.87 37.83 50.69
CA TYR A 127 87.76 38.68 51.49
C TYR A 127 88.99 37.90 51.96
N TYR A 128 90.10 38.62 52.11
CA TYR A 128 91.43 38.07 52.39
C TYR A 128 92.05 38.66 53.67
N ASN A 129 93.10 37.99 54.16
CA ASN A 129 93.84 38.32 55.38
C ASN A 129 94.65 39.65 55.34
N ASP A 130 94.60 40.38 54.23
CA ASP A 130 95.22 41.72 54.07
C ASP A 130 94.17 42.84 53.91
N ASP A 131 92.94 42.58 54.35
CA ASP A 131 91.74 43.41 54.17
C ASP A 131 91.32 43.66 52.70
N SER A 132 91.98 43.03 51.72
CA SER A 132 91.57 43.10 50.32
C SER A 132 90.31 42.25 50.06
N SER A 133 89.66 42.53 48.92
CA SER A 133 88.45 41.81 48.51
C SER A 133 88.37 41.64 46.99
N LYS A 134 87.60 40.63 46.57
CA LYS A 134 87.43 40.23 45.17
C LYS A 134 85.95 39.93 44.92
N LYS A 135 85.33 40.68 44.00
CA LYS A 135 83.97 40.37 43.52
C LYS A 135 84.03 39.16 42.60
N LEU A 136 83.17 38.20 42.83
CA LEU A 136 83.12 36.93 42.10
C LEU A 136 81.91 36.88 41.16
N ASN A 137 82.05 36.19 40.04
CA ASN A 137 80.92 35.81 39.21
C ASN A 137 80.29 34.51 39.74
N TYR A 138 79.01 34.25 39.44
CA TYR A 138 78.34 33.00 39.83
C TYR A 138 79.01 31.74 39.23
N ASN A 139 79.77 31.88 38.14
CA ASN A 139 80.56 30.79 37.54
C ASN A 139 81.85 30.46 38.32
N ASP A 140 82.34 31.36 39.19
CA ASP A 140 83.54 31.15 40.00
C ASP A 140 83.27 30.36 41.29
N VAL A 141 81.99 30.08 41.59
CA VAL A 141 81.52 29.48 42.84
C VAL A 141 80.64 28.26 42.59
N THR A 142 80.56 27.38 43.60
CA THR A 142 79.60 26.27 43.62
C THR A 142 78.35 26.69 44.39
N ILE A 143 77.20 26.68 43.73
CA ILE A 143 75.90 27.04 44.33
C ILE A 143 75.07 25.77 44.52
N THR A 144 74.53 25.55 45.72
CA THR A 144 73.75 24.36 46.09
C THR A 144 72.56 24.71 46.99
N GLY A 145 71.60 23.78 47.13
CA GLY A 145 70.44 23.92 48.00
C GLY A 145 69.20 24.59 47.38
N PHE A 146 69.26 25.00 46.11
CA PHE A 146 68.07 25.46 45.40
C PHE A 146 67.16 24.29 45.01
N ASP A 147 65.96 24.26 45.59
CA ASP A 147 64.86 23.38 45.20
C ASP A 147 63.57 24.22 45.07
N SER A 148 63.04 24.33 43.86
CA SER A 148 61.74 24.95 43.59
C SER A 148 60.62 23.93 43.36
N SER A 149 60.86 22.62 43.58
CA SER A 149 59.82 21.59 43.46
C SER A 149 58.87 21.52 44.67
N SER A 150 59.24 22.17 45.79
CA SER A 150 58.49 22.15 47.04
C SER A 150 58.36 23.55 47.66
N LEU A 151 57.21 23.85 48.26
CA LEU A 151 56.92 25.15 48.89
C LEU A 151 57.79 25.41 50.15
N GLY A 152 57.80 26.67 50.60
CA GLY A 152 58.40 27.09 51.88
C GLY A 152 59.86 27.56 51.78
N GLU A 153 60.46 27.82 52.93
CA GLU A 153 61.83 28.33 53.03
C GLU A 153 62.88 27.29 52.54
N LYS A 154 63.87 27.75 51.78
CA LYS A 154 65.05 26.98 51.35
C LYS A 154 66.32 27.74 51.71
N THR A 155 67.37 27.01 52.08
CA THR A 155 68.69 27.57 52.35
C THR A 155 69.61 27.32 51.16
N ILE A 156 70.11 28.39 50.55
CA ILE A 156 71.09 28.34 49.47
C ILE A 156 72.48 28.43 50.08
N THR A 157 73.38 27.54 49.68
CA THR A 157 74.79 27.53 50.08
C THR A 157 75.66 27.86 48.88
N VAL A 158 76.48 28.90 49.01
CA VAL A 158 77.46 29.32 48.02
C VAL A 158 78.84 29.05 48.58
N THR A 159 79.66 28.33 47.82
CA THR A 159 80.99 27.88 48.23
C THR A 159 82.04 28.39 47.25
N TYR A 160 83.08 29.02 47.77
CA TYR A 160 84.24 29.47 47.01
C TYR A 160 85.50 28.73 47.46
N LYS A 161 86.34 28.31 46.51
CA LYS A 161 87.62 27.67 46.76
C LYS A 161 88.72 28.38 45.98
N GLU A 162 89.79 28.78 46.67
CA GLU A 162 90.97 29.37 46.05
C GLU A 162 92.22 28.79 46.73
N GLY A 163 93.08 28.14 45.94
CA GLY A 163 94.13 27.26 46.46
C GLY A 163 93.54 26.11 47.29
N ASP A 164 94.12 25.84 48.46
CA ASP A 164 93.64 24.82 49.39
C ASP A 164 92.53 25.30 50.34
N LYS A 165 92.25 26.61 50.40
CA LYS A 165 91.21 27.17 51.27
C LYS A 165 89.85 27.11 50.59
N THR A 166 88.83 26.71 51.37
CA THR A 166 87.42 26.70 50.97
C THR A 166 86.60 27.46 52.01
N VAL A 167 85.75 28.36 51.57
CA VAL A 167 84.83 29.14 52.40
C VAL A 167 83.42 29.02 51.85
N SER A 168 82.42 29.14 52.71
CA SER A 168 81.01 29.10 52.31
C SER A 168 80.21 30.13 53.09
N ALA A 169 79.19 30.67 52.44
CA ALA A 169 78.15 31.47 53.09
C ALA A 169 76.76 31.03 52.60
N ILE A 170 75.78 31.30 53.44
CA ILE A 170 74.40 30.84 53.25
C ILE A 170 73.44 32.03 53.27
N PHE A 171 72.37 31.92 52.49
CA PHE A 171 71.22 32.82 52.58
C PHE A 171 69.93 32.03 52.36
N LYS A 172 68.79 32.66 52.64
CA LYS A 172 67.47 32.03 52.59
C LYS A 172 66.62 32.60 51.48
N ILE A 173 65.82 31.74 50.86
CA ILE A 173 64.77 32.08 49.90
C ILE A 173 63.45 31.44 50.32
N GLU A 174 62.33 31.93 49.80
CA GLU A 174 60.99 31.37 49.99
C GLU A 174 60.42 30.89 48.66
N ILE A 175 59.96 29.64 48.59
CA ILE A 175 59.19 29.12 47.45
C ILE A 175 57.70 29.31 47.71
N ILE A 176 57.07 30.18 46.92
CA ILE A 176 55.65 30.54 47.01
C ILE A 176 54.79 29.78 45.99
N GLU A 177 53.48 29.80 46.19
CA GLU A 177 52.51 29.12 45.34
C GLU A 177 52.46 29.66 43.91
N LYS A 178 52.13 28.76 42.97
CA LYS A 178 51.97 29.07 41.55
C LYS A 178 50.54 29.49 41.25
N GLU A 179 50.32 30.78 41.13
CA GLU A 179 49.00 31.39 40.98
C GLU A 179 48.73 31.82 39.52
N VAL A 180 47.45 31.82 39.14
CA VAL A 180 47.00 32.35 37.85
C VAL A 180 47.00 33.87 37.89
N LYS A 181 47.91 34.48 37.11
CA LYS A 181 48.01 35.92 36.94
C LYS A 181 46.92 36.44 36.01
N ASP A 182 46.76 35.80 34.85
CA ASP A 182 45.85 36.23 33.79
C ASP A 182 45.45 35.06 32.87
N ILE A 183 44.39 35.24 32.07
CA ILE A 183 43.97 34.28 31.03
C ILE A 183 43.64 35.00 29.72
N VAL A 184 43.98 34.39 28.58
CA VAL A 184 43.60 34.89 27.24
C VAL A 184 42.80 33.82 26.51
N LEU A 185 41.70 34.22 25.88
CA LEU A 185 40.78 33.34 25.16
C LEU A 185 41.14 33.21 23.68
N THR A 186 41.24 31.97 23.21
CA THR A 186 41.05 31.62 21.80
C THR A 186 39.62 31.08 21.69
N PRO A 187 38.65 31.80 21.09
CA PRO A 187 37.25 31.37 21.07
C PRO A 187 37.02 30.21 20.07
N PRO A 188 35.98 29.38 20.27
CA PRO A 188 35.54 28.41 19.26
C PRO A 188 35.19 29.09 17.92
N THR A 189 35.36 28.38 16.81
CA THR A 189 35.06 28.92 15.47
C THR A 189 33.56 28.95 15.15
N LYS A 190 32.77 28.04 15.75
CA LYS A 190 31.31 28.02 15.58
C LYS A 190 30.66 29.08 16.46
N THR A 191 30.22 30.17 15.84
CA THR A 191 29.55 31.31 16.49
C THR A 191 28.06 31.42 16.18
N LYS A 192 27.53 30.55 15.31
CA LYS A 192 26.11 30.49 14.95
C LYS A 192 25.53 29.12 15.27
N TYR A 193 24.37 29.14 15.92
CA TYR A 193 23.63 27.96 16.37
C TYR A 193 22.17 28.12 15.97
N ILE A 194 21.46 27.01 15.82
CA ILE A 194 19.99 27.02 15.67
C ILE A 194 19.39 26.65 17.03
N GLU A 195 18.20 27.17 17.32
CA GLU A 195 17.47 26.89 18.54
C GLU A 195 17.41 25.38 18.86
N GLY A 196 17.72 25.03 20.10
CA GLY A 196 17.87 23.65 20.57
C GLY A 196 19.25 23.02 20.34
N GLN A 197 20.15 23.60 19.52
CA GLN A 197 21.51 23.06 19.35
C GLN A 197 22.38 23.23 20.60
N ALA A 198 23.16 22.21 20.93
CA ALA A 198 24.19 22.29 21.97
C ALA A 198 25.33 23.25 21.56
N LEU A 199 25.93 23.90 22.56
CA LEU A 199 27.14 24.70 22.38
C LEU A 199 28.31 23.81 21.97
N ASP A 200 29.06 24.23 20.96
CA ASP A 200 30.26 23.53 20.49
C ASP A 200 31.50 24.33 20.91
N LEU A 201 32.28 23.75 21.83
CA LEU A 201 33.50 24.36 22.35
C LEU A 201 34.76 23.94 21.58
N THR A 202 34.61 23.14 20.51
CA THR A 202 35.74 22.58 19.75
C THR A 202 36.65 23.68 19.20
N GLY A 203 37.96 23.53 19.45
CA GLY A 203 38.98 24.53 19.07
C GLY A 203 39.05 25.75 19.99
N GLY A 204 38.10 25.93 20.90
CA GLY A 204 38.15 26.95 21.94
C GLY A 204 39.15 26.58 23.05
N LYS A 205 39.99 27.53 23.46
CA LYS A 205 41.01 27.33 24.50
C LYS A 205 41.19 28.57 25.37
N VAL A 206 41.63 28.37 26.61
CA VAL A 206 42.24 29.42 27.43
C VAL A 206 43.75 29.21 27.53
N LYS A 207 44.52 30.27 27.27
CA LYS A 207 45.94 30.36 27.58
C LYS A 207 46.11 31.02 28.93
N VAL A 208 46.53 30.24 29.91
CA VAL A 208 46.70 30.64 31.31
C VAL A 208 48.13 31.13 31.52
N PHE A 209 48.28 32.33 32.07
CA PHE A 209 49.57 32.93 32.44
C PHE A 209 49.75 32.90 33.94
N TYR A 210 50.89 32.41 34.41
CA TYR A 210 51.18 32.25 35.83
C TYR A 210 52.09 33.37 36.36
N ASN A 211 52.11 33.56 37.67
CA ASN A 211 53.02 34.46 38.38
C ASN A 211 54.53 34.12 38.20
N ASN A 212 54.86 32.96 37.63
CA ASN A 212 56.23 32.51 37.33
C ASN A 212 56.64 32.64 35.85
N GLU A 213 55.93 33.45 35.07
CA GLU A 213 56.16 33.71 33.63
C GLU A 213 55.91 32.52 32.68
N THR A 214 55.68 31.31 33.21
CA THR A 214 55.22 30.18 32.38
C THR A 214 53.76 30.36 31.96
N SER A 215 53.37 29.69 30.87
CA SER A 215 51.97 29.62 30.44
C SER A 215 51.56 28.19 30.06
N LYS A 216 50.26 27.92 30.06
CA LYS A 216 49.68 26.64 29.65
C LYS A 216 48.40 26.87 28.84
N GLU A 217 48.21 26.14 27.75
CA GLU A 217 46.92 26.06 27.07
C GLU A 217 46.05 24.97 27.70
N ILE A 218 44.76 25.25 27.81
CA ILE A 218 43.72 24.33 28.30
C ILE A 218 42.53 24.47 27.37
N ASP A 219 42.05 23.36 26.81
CA ASP A 219 40.85 23.34 25.97
C ASP A 219 39.60 23.65 26.82
N LEU A 220 38.63 24.35 26.23
CA LEU A 220 37.40 24.72 26.96
C LEU A 220 36.56 23.47 27.28
N THR A 221 36.00 23.44 28.49
CA THR A 221 35.01 22.43 28.91
C THR A 221 33.68 23.09 29.28
N ASN A 222 32.61 22.31 29.29
CA ASN A 222 31.27 22.80 29.66
C ASN A 222 31.23 23.38 31.09
N GLU A 223 32.09 22.90 31.99
CA GLU A 223 32.21 23.40 33.37
C GLU A 223 32.85 24.79 33.46
N MET A 224 33.64 25.19 32.45
CA MET A 224 34.27 26.51 32.40
C MET A 224 33.34 27.60 31.85
N VAL A 225 32.22 27.24 31.21
CA VAL A 225 31.39 28.19 30.45
C VAL A 225 30.01 28.39 31.05
N SER A 226 29.50 29.61 30.93
CA SER A 226 28.17 30.00 31.40
C SER A 226 27.55 31.06 30.49
N GLY A 227 26.23 31.24 30.57
CA GLY A 227 25.50 32.24 29.76
C GLY A 227 24.92 31.73 28.43
N TYR A 228 25.14 30.46 28.06
CA TYR A 228 24.48 29.85 26.90
C TYR A 228 23.11 29.28 27.27
N ASN A 229 22.10 29.56 26.47
CA ASN A 229 20.79 28.91 26.53
C ASN A 229 20.30 28.58 25.11
N ALA A 230 20.26 27.30 24.76
CA ALA A 230 19.87 26.84 23.42
C ALA A 230 18.42 27.22 23.03
N SER A 231 17.55 27.52 23.99
CA SER A 231 16.13 27.86 23.79
C SER A 231 15.86 29.38 23.74
N VAL A 232 16.89 30.21 23.57
CA VAL A 232 16.75 31.67 23.50
C VAL A 232 17.37 32.19 22.21
N VAL A 233 16.53 32.55 21.24
CA VAL A 233 16.97 33.15 19.97
C VAL A 233 17.62 34.52 20.21
N GLY A 234 18.69 34.79 19.46
CA GLY A 234 19.41 36.06 19.46
C GLY A 234 20.89 35.93 19.85
N LYS A 235 21.52 37.09 20.05
CA LYS A 235 22.92 37.19 20.48
C LYS A 235 23.04 36.83 21.98
N GLN A 236 23.99 35.96 22.31
CA GLN A 236 24.31 35.56 23.68
C GLN A 236 25.81 35.74 23.95
N THR A 237 26.16 36.27 25.12
CA THR A 237 27.54 36.44 25.56
C THR A 237 27.89 35.33 26.54
N ILE A 238 28.88 34.51 26.16
CA ILE A 238 29.35 33.35 26.91
C ILE A 238 30.51 33.77 27.80
N THR A 239 30.40 33.51 29.10
CA THR A 239 31.45 33.79 30.08
C THR A 239 32.23 32.53 30.37
N VAL A 240 33.53 32.55 30.04
CA VAL A 240 34.51 31.53 30.40
C VAL A 240 35.14 31.91 31.74
N THR A 241 35.17 30.99 32.70
CA THR A 241 35.79 31.17 34.02
C THR A 241 36.87 30.12 34.24
N TYR A 242 38.08 30.55 34.63
CA TYR A 242 39.16 29.67 35.03
C TYR A 242 39.89 30.23 36.25
N GLN A 243 39.89 29.49 37.37
CA GLN A 243 40.51 29.88 38.65
C GLN A 243 40.24 31.35 39.06
N GLY A 244 38.98 31.78 38.97
CA GLY A 244 38.55 33.14 39.35
C GLY A 244 38.84 34.24 38.32
N LYS A 245 39.51 33.95 37.20
CA LYS A 245 39.64 34.86 36.05
C LYS A 245 38.52 34.60 35.06
N THR A 246 38.05 35.65 34.39
CA THR A 246 36.93 35.58 33.43
C THR A 246 37.24 36.28 32.11
N VAL A 247 36.78 35.68 31.01
CA VAL A 247 36.86 36.21 29.64
C VAL A 247 35.60 35.81 28.88
N THR A 248 35.20 36.59 27.87
CA THR A 248 33.91 36.41 27.18
C THR A 248 34.05 36.27 25.66
N PHE A 249 33.14 35.53 25.05
CA PHE A 249 32.92 35.53 23.60
C PHE A 249 31.44 35.52 23.27
N ASP A 250 31.08 35.96 22.07
CA ASP A 250 29.69 36.04 21.62
C ASP A 250 29.32 34.90 20.67
N VAL A 251 28.10 34.39 20.82
CA VAL A 251 27.45 33.48 19.88
C VAL A 251 26.07 34.04 19.49
N ASN A 252 25.48 33.53 18.42
CA ASN A 252 24.13 33.90 18.00
C ASN A 252 23.29 32.66 17.70
N VAL A 253 22.21 32.48 18.46
CA VAL A 253 21.17 31.47 18.20
C VAL A 253 20.17 32.06 17.20
N ILE A 254 19.83 31.33 16.14
CA ILE A 254 18.73 31.66 15.22
C ILE A 254 17.54 30.74 15.46
N GLU A 255 16.34 31.23 15.16
CA GLU A 255 15.09 30.49 15.28
C GLU A 255 15.13 29.17 14.48
N LYS A 256 14.53 28.11 15.04
CA LYS A 256 14.33 26.86 14.30
C LYS A 256 13.08 26.98 13.45
N VAL A 257 13.25 26.99 12.13
CA VAL A 257 12.17 27.23 11.16
C VAL A 257 12.06 26.08 10.16
N ILE A 258 10.84 25.85 9.69
CA ILE A 258 10.55 24.91 8.59
C ILE A 258 11.09 25.52 7.30
N THR A 259 11.84 24.73 6.53
CA THR A 259 12.41 25.12 5.23
C THR A 259 11.62 24.54 4.05
N LYS A 260 11.02 23.36 4.22
CA LYS A 260 10.22 22.65 3.21
C LYS A 260 9.26 21.66 3.89
N ILE A 261 8.12 21.38 3.25
CA ILE A 261 7.36 20.14 3.47
C ILE A 261 7.20 19.39 2.14
N GLU A 262 7.06 18.07 2.19
CA GLU A 262 6.69 17.22 1.04
C GLU A 262 5.85 16.02 1.48
N MET A 263 5.20 15.33 0.54
CA MET A 263 4.47 14.09 0.85
C MET A 263 5.46 12.98 1.24
N ASN A 264 5.30 12.42 2.44
CA ASN A 264 6.01 11.23 2.89
C ASN A 264 5.27 9.94 2.46
N SER A 265 3.94 9.96 2.58
CA SER A 265 3.04 8.93 2.08
C SER A 265 1.76 9.56 1.52
N LEU A 266 1.23 8.98 0.46
CA LEU A 266 -0.10 9.29 -0.06
C LEU A 266 -1.18 8.68 0.87
N PRO A 267 -2.44 9.14 0.79
CA PRO A 267 -3.55 8.42 1.40
C PRO A 267 -3.61 6.99 0.87
N ASP A 268 -4.11 6.06 1.70
CA ASP A 268 -4.33 4.64 1.34
C ASP A 268 -5.23 4.49 0.10
N LYS A 269 -6.06 5.51 -0.18
CA LYS A 269 -6.99 5.56 -1.31
C LYS A 269 -6.89 6.88 -2.07
N VAL A 270 -6.39 6.78 -3.30
CA VAL A 270 -6.30 7.89 -4.27
C VAL A 270 -7.18 7.69 -5.51
N ASN A 271 -7.96 6.61 -5.57
CA ASN A 271 -8.94 6.35 -6.63
C ASN A 271 -10.34 6.26 -6.01
N TYR A 272 -11.27 7.03 -6.56
CA TYR A 272 -12.65 7.17 -6.09
C TYR A 272 -13.63 7.04 -7.24
N LEU A 273 -14.87 6.71 -6.91
CA LEU A 273 -16.02 6.90 -7.79
C LEU A 273 -16.74 8.21 -7.40
N VAL A 274 -17.47 8.81 -8.34
CA VAL A 274 -18.22 10.05 -8.10
C VAL A 274 -19.17 9.90 -6.90
N ASP A 275 -19.29 10.98 -6.12
CA ASP A 275 -20.05 11.09 -4.86
C ASP A 275 -19.60 10.15 -3.73
N GLN A 276 -18.51 9.40 -3.89
CA GLN A 276 -17.96 8.57 -2.82
C GLN A 276 -17.33 9.43 -1.72
N LYS A 277 -17.47 9.00 -0.46
CA LYS A 277 -16.81 9.63 0.69
C LYS A 277 -15.28 9.64 0.50
N PHE A 278 -14.67 10.81 0.70
CA PHE A 278 -13.22 10.99 0.71
C PHE A 278 -12.59 10.49 2.04
N GLU A 279 -11.42 9.87 1.94
CA GLU A 279 -10.67 9.26 3.04
C GLU A 279 -9.20 9.73 2.97
N ILE A 280 -8.69 10.33 4.05
CA ILE A 280 -7.30 10.87 4.13
C ILE A 280 -6.32 9.91 4.82
N ASP A 281 -6.83 8.81 5.40
CA ASP A 281 -6.05 7.85 6.17
C ASP A 281 -4.84 7.33 5.37
N GLY A 282 -3.70 7.16 6.05
CA GLY A 282 -2.41 6.80 5.44
C GLY A 282 -1.55 7.99 4.96
N ALA A 283 -2.15 9.16 4.75
CA ALA A 283 -1.41 10.34 4.30
C ALA A 283 -0.51 10.93 5.40
N ALA A 284 0.75 11.18 5.07
CA ALA A 284 1.70 11.87 5.94
C ALA A 284 2.61 12.79 5.12
N ILE A 285 3.03 13.89 5.74
CA ILE A 285 4.06 14.79 5.21
C ILE A 285 5.38 14.59 5.96
N LYS A 286 6.48 14.87 5.26
CA LYS A 286 7.80 15.04 5.85
C LYS A 286 8.10 16.53 5.93
N VAL A 287 8.51 16.99 7.10
CA VAL A 287 8.82 18.37 7.44
C VAL A 287 10.34 18.50 7.60
N TYR A 288 10.93 19.46 6.89
CA TYR A 288 12.37 19.77 6.94
C TYR A 288 12.61 21.06 7.70
N TYR A 289 13.61 21.04 8.58
CA TYR A 289 14.02 22.21 9.37
C TYR A 289 15.38 22.76 8.93
N ASN A 290 15.66 24.02 9.28
CA ASN A 290 16.94 24.69 8.97
C ASN A 290 18.15 24.08 9.68
N ASP A 291 17.96 23.26 10.72
CA ASP A 291 19.02 22.50 11.41
C ASP A 291 19.34 21.14 10.77
N GLY A 292 18.64 20.79 9.68
CA GLY A 292 18.77 19.49 9.00
C GLY A 292 18.03 18.34 9.70
N SER A 293 17.25 18.61 10.74
CA SER A 293 16.33 17.61 11.31
C SER A 293 15.09 17.44 10.44
N GLU A 294 14.51 16.24 10.50
CA GLU A 294 13.28 15.86 9.81
C GLU A 294 12.23 15.40 10.83
N GLU A 295 10.96 15.65 10.52
CA GLU A 295 9.80 15.20 11.28
C GLU A 295 8.76 14.62 10.32
N ILE A 296 8.07 13.53 10.71
CA ILE A 296 6.93 12.99 9.95
C ILE A 296 5.65 13.37 10.70
N VAL A 297 4.73 14.01 10.00
CA VAL A 297 3.44 14.46 10.54
C VAL A 297 2.32 13.83 9.71
N ASN A 298 1.37 13.18 10.36
CA ASN A 298 0.18 12.64 9.69
C ASN A 298 -0.70 13.80 9.21
N VAL A 299 -1.27 13.69 8.01
CA VAL A 299 -2.19 14.70 7.48
C VAL A 299 -3.57 14.46 8.11
N ASP A 300 -4.06 15.44 8.85
CA ASP A 300 -5.41 15.43 9.39
C ASP A 300 -6.36 16.37 8.60
N SER A 301 -7.62 16.43 9.02
CA SER A 301 -8.69 17.18 8.36
C SER A 301 -8.57 18.71 8.41
N ASP A 302 -7.71 19.30 9.24
CA ASP A 302 -7.48 20.75 9.26
C ASP A 302 -6.38 21.21 8.29
N MET A 303 -5.53 20.28 7.86
CA MET A 303 -4.41 20.55 6.96
C MET A 303 -4.79 20.66 5.48
N PHE A 304 -6.04 20.37 5.09
CA PHE A 304 -6.48 20.46 3.69
C PHE A 304 -7.96 20.87 3.56
N ASN A 305 -8.33 21.41 2.40
CA ASN A 305 -9.74 21.65 2.07
C ASN A 305 -10.34 20.41 1.41
N MET A 306 -11.54 20.01 1.84
CA MET A 306 -12.26 18.85 1.29
C MET A 306 -12.41 18.96 -0.24
N PRO A 307 -12.00 17.95 -1.03
CA PRO A 307 -12.17 17.95 -2.47
C PRO A 307 -13.65 17.85 -2.88
N ASP A 308 -13.95 18.39 -4.06
CA ASP A 308 -15.29 18.32 -4.64
C ASP A 308 -15.53 16.94 -5.28
N MET A 309 -16.10 16.02 -4.49
CA MET A 309 -16.29 14.62 -4.88
C MET A 309 -17.34 14.40 -5.99
N SER A 310 -18.07 15.44 -6.41
CA SER A 310 -19.01 15.36 -7.53
C SER A 310 -18.35 15.61 -8.89
N LYS A 311 -17.06 15.99 -8.93
CA LYS A 311 -16.33 16.33 -10.17
C LYS A 311 -15.39 15.19 -10.61
N ILE A 312 -15.84 14.45 -11.62
CA ILE A 312 -15.04 13.42 -12.32
C ILE A 312 -13.75 14.03 -12.91
N GLY A 313 -12.64 13.30 -12.81
CA GLY A 313 -11.31 13.69 -13.28
C GLY A 313 -10.25 13.65 -12.17
N ASN A 314 -9.05 14.15 -12.47
CA ASN A 314 -8.02 14.36 -11.47
C ASN A 314 -8.37 15.59 -10.61
N GLN A 315 -8.28 15.44 -9.29
CA GLN A 315 -8.39 16.53 -8.32
C GLN A 315 -7.07 16.68 -7.58
N THR A 316 -6.53 17.89 -7.51
CA THR A 316 -5.31 18.20 -6.74
C THR A 316 -5.67 18.65 -5.33
N ILE A 317 -5.24 17.91 -4.31
CA ILE A 317 -5.39 18.29 -2.91
C ILE A 317 -4.13 19.03 -2.51
N THR A 318 -4.30 20.22 -1.90
CA THR A 318 -3.20 20.97 -1.30
C THR A 318 -3.22 20.79 0.21
N VAL A 319 -2.13 20.28 0.75
CA VAL A 319 -1.88 20.15 2.19
C VAL A 319 -1.12 21.39 2.65
N ASN A 320 -1.62 22.08 3.67
CA ASN A 320 -0.95 23.18 4.35
C ASN A 320 -0.49 22.73 5.74
N TYR A 321 0.78 23.00 6.07
CA TYR A 321 1.29 22.83 7.43
C TYR A 321 2.13 24.03 7.82
N ARG A 322 1.66 24.79 8.81
CA ARG A 322 2.32 25.99 9.36
C ARG A 322 2.78 27.00 8.28
N GLY A 323 1.97 27.18 7.23
CA GLY A 323 2.24 28.13 6.15
C GLY A 323 3.05 27.59 4.97
N MET A 324 3.61 26.38 5.08
CA MET A 324 4.17 25.64 3.95
C MET A 324 3.09 24.80 3.26
N THR A 325 3.26 24.52 1.96
CA THR A 325 2.30 23.70 1.20
C THR A 325 2.97 22.61 0.37
N THR A 326 2.33 21.45 0.30
CA THR A 326 2.62 20.37 -0.66
C THR A 326 1.30 19.87 -1.27
N ASN A 327 1.35 19.02 -2.28
CA ASN A 327 0.17 18.55 -2.99
C ASN A 327 0.27 17.07 -3.39
N PHE A 328 -0.91 16.47 -3.58
CA PHE A 328 -1.09 15.15 -4.19
C PHE A 328 -2.35 15.16 -5.07
N GLU A 329 -2.50 14.15 -5.92
CA GLU A 329 -3.67 13.99 -6.78
C GLU A 329 -4.51 12.78 -6.36
N ILE A 330 -5.82 12.90 -6.54
CA ILE A 330 -6.75 11.76 -6.59
C ILE A 330 -7.45 11.72 -7.94
N LEU A 331 -7.88 10.53 -8.35
CA LEU A 331 -8.68 10.32 -9.55
C LEU A 331 -10.11 9.93 -9.17
N ILE A 332 -11.07 10.77 -9.55
CA ILE A 332 -12.51 10.48 -9.44
C ILE A 332 -13.00 9.96 -10.79
N LYS A 333 -13.56 8.75 -10.82
CA LYS A 333 -14.15 8.13 -12.01
C LYS A 333 -15.67 8.21 -11.96
N ASP A 334 -16.31 8.13 -13.11
CA ASP A 334 -17.77 7.98 -13.19
C ASP A 334 -18.21 6.64 -12.56
N LYS A 335 -19.45 6.60 -12.06
CA LYS A 335 -20.04 5.38 -11.48
C LYS A 335 -20.66 4.51 -12.58
N THR A 336 -20.55 3.20 -12.46
CA THR A 336 -21.15 2.25 -13.41
C THR A 336 -22.35 1.53 -12.81
N LEU A 337 -23.37 1.29 -13.64
CA LEU A 337 -24.55 0.51 -13.26
C LEU A 337 -24.16 -0.96 -13.13
N VAL A 338 -24.46 -1.59 -11.99
CA VAL A 338 -24.07 -2.97 -11.67
C VAL A 338 -25.23 -3.95 -11.82
N ASN A 339 -26.44 -3.54 -11.42
CA ASN A 339 -27.66 -4.32 -11.63
C ASN A 339 -28.91 -3.42 -11.54
N ILE A 340 -30.04 -3.99 -11.96
CA ILE A 340 -31.37 -3.41 -11.80
C ILE A 340 -32.29 -4.42 -11.10
N SER A 341 -33.31 -3.94 -10.39
CA SER A 341 -34.34 -4.78 -9.77
C SER A 341 -35.68 -4.06 -9.71
N VAL A 342 -36.79 -4.79 -9.67
CA VAL A 342 -38.12 -4.17 -9.52
C VAL A 342 -38.30 -3.78 -8.06
N SER A 343 -38.36 -2.46 -7.82
CA SER A 343 -38.51 -1.86 -6.48
C SER A 343 -39.97 -1.79 -6.04
N THR A 344 -40.87 -1.58 -7.01
CA THR A 344 -42.31 -1.53 -6.79
C THR A 344 -42.97 -2.16 -8.02
N LEU A 345 -43.88 -3.11 -7.79
CA LEU A 345 -44.69 -3.68 -8.86
C LEU A 345 -45.63 -2.61 -9.43
N PRO A 346 -46.04 -2.72 -10.71
CA PRO A 346 -47.16 -1.93 -11.22
C PRO A 346 -48.44 -2.15 -10.41
N ASP A 347 -49.32 -1.15 -10.42
CA ASP A 347 -50.61 -1.17 -9.71
C ASP A 347 -51.54 -2.28 -10.23
N LYS A 348 -51.34 -2.73 -11.49
CA LYS A 348 -52.08 -3.81 -12.14
C LYS A 348 -51.17 -4.99 -12.51
N THR A 349 -51.43 -6.14 -11.89
CA THR A 349 -50.71 -7.40 -12.13
C THR A 349 -51.60 -8.54 -12.66
N GLU A 350 -52.89 -8.27 -12.89
CA GLU A 350 -53.84 -9.21 -13.49
C GLU A 350 -54.45 -8.62 -14.75
N TYR A 351 -54.49 -9.41 -15.82
CA TYR A 351 -54.90 -9.03 -17.17
C TYR A 351 -55.80 -10.09 -17.79
N ILE A 352 -56.53 -9.73 -18.84
CA ILE A 352 -57.17 -10.70 -19.75
C ILE A 352 -56.26 -10.90 -20.97
N GLU A 353 -56.29 -12.08 -21.59
CA GLU A 353 -55.56 -12.40 -22.82
C GLU A 353 -55.71 -11.30 -23.88
N GLY A 354 -54.60 -10.77 -24.40
CA GLY A 354 -54.58 -9.72 -25.42
C GLY A 354 -54.89 -8.32 -24.91
N GLU A 355 -55.08 -8.11 -23.60
CA GLU A 355 -55.18 -6.77 -23.01
C GLU A 355 -53.83 -6.04 -23.01
N ASP A 356 -53.85 -4.71 -23.18
CA ASP A 356 -52.65 -3.88 -23.10
C ASP A 356 -52.01 -3.92 -21.70
N LEU A 357 -50.68 -4.02 -21.65
CA LEU A 357 -49.91 -3.97 -20.41
C LEU A 357 -49.97 -2.57 -19.79
N ASP A 358 -50.26 -2.47 -18.49
CA ASP A 358 -50.15 -1.24 -17.72
C ASP A 358 -48.98 -1.33 -16.73
N VAL A 359 -48.04 -0.38 -16.84
CA VAL A 359 -46.83 -0.30 -15.99
C VAL A 359 -46.93 0.81 -14.93
N SER A 360 -48.08 1.48 -14.84
CA SER A 360 -48.35 2.55 -13.86
C SER A 360 -48.07 2.08 -12.43
N GLY A 361 -47.50 2.96 -11.61
CA GLY A 361 -47.03 2.63 -10.26
C GLY A 361 -45.68 1.88 -10.20
N GLY A 362 -45.30 1.18 -11.28
CA GLY A 362 -44.10 0.36 -11.36
C GLY A 362 -42.80 1.16 -11.26
N LYS A 363 -41.85 0.69 -10.43
CA LYS A 363 -40.55 1.34 -10.20
C LYS A 363 -39.40 0.36 -10.28
N LEU A 364 -38.30 0.83 -10.87
CA LEU A 364 -37.05 0.10 -11.03
C LEU A 364 -35.98 0.72 -10.11
N LEU A 365 -35.32 -0.09 -9.30
CA LEU A 365 -34.14 0.27 -8.53
C LEU A 365 -32.89 -0.01 -9.38
N LEU A 366 -32.09 1.02 -9.59
CA LEU A 366 -30.77 0.99 -10.22
C LEU A 366 -29.71 0.95 -9.12
N ASN A 367 -28.77 0.01 -9.15
CA ASN A 367 -27.68 -0.09 -8.17
C ASN A 367 -26.33 0.10 -8.85
N TYR A 368 -25.52 1.03 -8.33
CA TYR A 368 -24.22 1.42 -8.90
C TYR A 368 -23.03 0.85 -8.10
N ASP A 369 -21.87 0.77 -8.76
CA ASP A 369 -20.60 0.28 -8.19
C ASP A 369 -20.07 1.11 -7.01
N ASN A 370 -20.42 2.40 -6.94
CA ASN A 370 -20.12 3.27 -5.81
C ASN A 370 -21.00 3.01 -4.57
N GLY A 371 -21.95 2.07 -4.64
CA GLY A 371 -22.90 1.74 -3.58
C GLY A 371 -24.10 2.69 -3.48
N SER A 372 -24.21 3.69 -4.37
CA SER A 372 -25.43 4.49 -4.52
C SER A 372 -26.51 3.74 -5.28
N SER A 373 -27.76 4.11 -5.05
CA SER A 373 -28.91 3.60 -5.80
C SER A 373 -29.82 4.74 -6.25
N GLU A 374 -30.51 4.54 -7.36
CA GLU A 374 -31.50 5.46 -7.93
C GLU A 374 -32.80 4.71 -8.21
N ILE A 375 -33.95 5.37 -8.08
CA ILE A 375 -35.25 4.78 -8.40
C ILE A 375 -35.87 5.55 -9.57
N ILE A 376 -36.14 4.84 -10.66
CA ILE A 376 -36.82 5.38 -11.85
C ILE A 376 -38.18 4.69 -12.05
N GLY A 377 -39.09 5.35 -12.76
CA GLY A 377 -40.35 4.73 -13.19
C GLY A 377 -40.12 3.69 -14.28
N ILE A 378 -40.83 2.57 -14.22
CA ILE A 378 -40.88 1.61 -15.33
C ILE A 378 -41.69 2.24 -16.46
N THR A 379 -41.21 2.12 -17.70
CA THR A 379 -41.94 2.57 -18.90
C THR A 379 -42.20 1.40 -19.83
N LEU A 380 -43.23 1.51 -20.68
CA LEU A 380 -43.58 0.44 -21.63
C LEU A 380 -42.42 0.09 -22.58
N ALA A 381 -41.61 1.07 -22.96
CA ALA A 381 -40.43 0.86 -23.81
C ALA A 381 -39.32 0.03 -23.15
N MET A 382 -39.32 -0.10 -21.81
CA MET A 382 -38.42 -1.00 -21.08
C MET A 382 -38.96 -2.44 -21.01
N CYS A 383 -40.25 -2.65 -21.26
CA CYS A 383 -40.94 -3.92 -20.99
C CYS A 383 -41.06 -4.81 -22.22
N SER A 384 -40.93 -6.12 -22.02
CA SER A 384 -41.18 -7.15 -23.01
C SER A 384 -41.92 -8.33 -22.37
N VAL A 385 -43.09 -8.65 -22.90
CA VAL A 385 -43.98 -9.74 -22.47
C VAL A 385 -44.89 -10.13 -23.63
N ASP A 386 -45.32 -11.39 -23.67
CA ASP A 386 -46.32 -11.89 -24.61
C ASP A 386 -47.70 -11.92 -23.94
N MET A 387 -48.53 -10.92 -24.24
CA MET A 387 -49.88 -10.79 -23.67
C MET A 387 -50.90 -11.78 -24.28
N SER A 388 -50.53 -12.55 -25.31
CA SER A 388 -51.43 -13.50 -26.00
C SER A 388 -51.51 -14.89 -25.34
N LYS A 389 -50.75 -15.13 -24.26
CA LYS A 389 -50.67 -16.44 -23.59
C LYS A 389 -51.26 -16.38 -22.18
N PRO A 390 -52.41 -17.03 -21.95
CA PRO A 390 -52.95 -17.21 -20.60
C PRO A 390 -51.98 -17.95 -19.67
N GLY A 391 -52.07 -17.64 -18.38
CA GLY A 391 -51.22 -18.17 -17.31
C GLY A 391 -50.36 -17.10 -16.64
N GLN A 392 -49.42 -17.56 -15.82
CA GLN A 392 -48.49 -16.69 -15.11
C GLN A 392 -47.24 -16.47 -15.96
N VAL A 393 -46.97 -15.21 -16.34
CA VAL A 393 -45.87 -14.85 -17.25
C VAL A 393 -44.93 -13.81 -16.62
N ASN A 394 -43.67 -13.82 -17.06
CA ASN A 394 -42.70 -12.80 -16.66
C ASN A 394 -42.76 -11.61 -17.63
N VAL A 395 -42.96 -10.41 -17.09
CA VAL A 395 -42.60 -9.17 -17.78
C VAL A 395 -41.12 -8.93 -17.59
N THR A 396 -40.36 -8.89 -18.69
CA THR A 396 -38.93 -8.57 -18.66
C THR A 396 -38.76 -7.06 -18.80
N VAL A 397 -38.14 -6.42 -17.81
CA VAL A 397 -37.81 -4.99 -17.80
C VAL A 397 -36.32 -4.84 -18.13
N THR A 398 -35.99 -4.08 -19.16
CA THR A 398 -34.61 -3.87 -19.65
C THR A 398 -34.20 -2.41 -19.54
N TYR A 399 -33.02 -2.16 -18.96
CA TYR A 399 -32.45 -0.82 -18.85
C TYR A 399 -30.92 -0.86 -18.97
N ASN A 400 -30.34 -0.09 -19.88
CA ASN A 400 -28.89 -0.04 -20.17
C ASN A 400 -28.21 -1.42 -20.30
N GLY A 401 -28.90 -2.40 -20.89
CA GLY A 401 -28.41 -3.76 -21.11
C GLY A 401 -28.60 -4.72 -19.93
N PHE A 402 -29.02 -4.23 -18.76
CA PHE A 402 -29.42 -5.07 -17.63
C PHE A 402 -30.90 -5.43 -17.72
N THR A 403 -31.28 -6.57 -17.12
CA THR A 403 -32.66 -7.05 -17.05
C THR A 403 -33.08 -7.35 -15.61
N ALA A 404 -34.35 -7.11 -15.33
CA ALA A 404 -35.08 -7.64 -14.18
C ALA A 404 -36.44 -8.16 -14.66
N SER A 405 -37.14 -8.95 -13.85
CA SER A 405 -38.50 -9.37 -14.18
C SER A 405 -39.44 -9.32 -12.98
N TYR A 406 -40.73 -9.19 -13.29
CA TYR A 406 -41.83 -9.40 -12.36
C TYR A 406 -42.90 -10.27 -13.01
N LEU A 407 -43.76 -10.85 -12.18
CA LEU A 407 -44.79 -11.79 -12.63
C LEU A 407 -46.13 -11.07 -12.75
N ILE A 408 -46.86 -11.37 -13.82
CA ILE A 408 -48.27 -11.01 -13.99
C ILE A 408 -49.09 -12.27 -14.26
N LEU A 409 -50.39 -12.20 -14.02
CA LEU A 409 -51.36 -13.25 -14.34
C LEU A 409 -52.23 -12.80 -15.52
N ILE A 410 -52.16 -13.53 -16.63
CA ILE A 410 -53.06 -13.37 -17.77
C ILE A 410 -54.15 -14.43 -17.66
N LYS A 411 -55.41 -14.01 -17.60
CA LYS A 411 -56.58 -14.90 -17.60
C LYS A 411 -57.01 -15.18 -19.04
N GLU A 412 -57.43 -16.40 -19.30
CA GLU A 412 -58.03 -16.78 -20.59
C GLU A 412 -59.29 -15.93 -20.82
N LYS A 413 -59.42 -15.35 -22.02
CA LYS A 413 -60.57 -14.52 -22.38
C LYS A 413 -61.85 -15.35 -22.44
N THR A 414 -62.94 -14.86 -21.86
CA THR A 414 -64.22 -15.58 -21.85
C THR A 414 -65.18 -15.02 -22.90
N PRO A 415 -65.90 -15.85 -23.66
CA PRO A 415 -66.88 -15.37 -24.63
C PRO A 415 -68.11 -14.85 -23.88
N VAL A 416 -68.56 -13.63 -24.20
CA VAL A 416 -69.67 -12.95 -23.51
C VAL A 416 -70.87 -12.65 -24.42
N SER A 417 -70.70 -12.69 -25.74
CA SER A 417 -71.80 -12.50 -26.69
C SER A 417 -71.55 -13.25 -28.00
N LEU A 418 -72.63 -13.67 -28.66
CA LEU A 418 -72.63 -14.32 -29.97
C LEU A 418 -73.57 -13.55 -30.90
N ILE A 419 -73.11 -13.20 -32.10
CA ILE A 419 -73.85 -12.33 -33.04
C ILE A 419 -73.74 -12.92 -34.45
N TRP A 420 -74.84 -12.91 -35.23
CA TRP A 420 -74.78 -13.26 -36.65
C TRP A 420 -73.94 -12.25 -37.46
N VAL A 421 -72.96 -12.74 -38.22
CA VAL A 421 -72.28 -11.97 -39.29
C VAL A 421 -72.97 -12.27 -40.61
N GLU A 422 -73.08 -13.56 -40.94
CA GLU A 422 -73.75 -14.08 -42.12
C GLU A 422 -74.68 -15.20 -41.69
N LYS A 423 -75.98 -15.04 -41.96
CA LYS A 423 -76.97 -16.06 -41.61
C LYS A 423 -76.98 -17.21 -42.64
N PRO A 424 -77.41 -18.43 -42.26
CA PRO A 424 -77.61 -19.55 -43.19
C PRO A 424 -78.32 -19.16 -44.49
N GLU A 425 -77.73 -19.54 -45.63
CA GLU A 425 -78.37 -19.45 -46.95
C GLU A 425 -79.51 -20.48 -47.07
N ILE A 426 -79.27 -21.71 -46.62
CA ILE A 426 -80.23 -22.81 -46.68
C ILE A 426 -81.21 -22.67 -45.50
N ARG A 427 -82.40 -22.18 -45.81
CA ARG A 427 -83.50 -21.96 -44.84
C ARG A 427 -84.61 -23.00 -44.89
N GLN A 428 -84.58 -23.87 -45.90
CA GLN A 428 -85.53 -24.95 -46.09
C GLN A 428 -84.77 -26.28 -46.12
N ILE A 429 -85.20 -27.22 -45.30
CA ILE A 429 -84.62 -28.57 -45.17
C ILE A 429 -85.75 -29.57 -45.41
N LYS A 430 -85.52 -30.61 -46.22
CA LYS A 430 -86.54 -31.64 -46.43
C LYS A 430 -86.64 -32.53 -45.19
N GLU A 431 -87.85 -32.99 -44.89
CA GLU A 431 -88.13 -33.95 -43.80
C GLU A 431 -87.10 -35.10 -43.74
N GLU A 432 -86.80 -35.57 -42.54
CA GLU A 432 -85.80 -36.61 -42.20
C GLU A 432 -84.32 -36.24 -42.45
N MET A 433 -84.01 -35.12 -43.12
CA MET A 433 -82.64 -34.67 -43.33
C MET A 433 -82.05 -34.01 -42.07
N GLU A 434 -80.73 -34.13 -41.90
CA GLU A 434 -80.00 -33.45 -40.81
C GLU A 434 -79.89 -31.94 -41.02
N PHE A 435 -79.67 -31.20 -39.93
CA PHE A 435 -79.44 -29.77 -39.97
C PHE A 435 -78.15 -29.42 -40.74
N VAL A 436 -78.23 -28.46 -41.66
CA VAL A 436 -77.07 -27.99 -42.43
C VAL A 436 -76.39 -26.83 -41.72
N TYR A 437 -75.36 -27.15 -40.92
CA TYR A 437 -74.49 -26.17 -40.28
C TYR A 437 -73.86 -25.24 -41.34
N SER A 438 -74.23 -23.96 -41.30
CA SER A 438 -73.85 -22.94 -42.28
C SER A 438 -74.01 -21.54 -41.69
N GLY A 439 -73.43 -20.54 -42.37
CA GLY A 439 -73.32 -19.16 -41.87
C GLY A 439 -72.09 -18.93 -40.98
N GLU A 440 -71.89 -17.66 -40.62
CA GLU A 440 -70.78 -17.18 -39.81
C GLU A 440 -71.29 -16.34 -38.63
N VAL A 441 -70.76 -16.62 -37.46
CA VAL A 441 -71.05 -15.91 -36.22
C VAL A 441 -69.81 -15.20 -35.70
N LYS A 442 -70.03 -14.06 -35.07
CA LYS A 442 -69.02 -13.30 -34.34
C LYS A 442 -69.15 -13.61 -32.85
N ILE A 443 -68.10 -14.18 -32.29
CA ILE A 443 -67.91 -14.35 -30.86
C ILE A 443 -67.25 -13.07 -30.36
N VAL A 444 -67.87 -12.43 -29.36
CA VAL A 444 -67.30 -11.26 -28.66
C VAL A 444 -66.86 -11.71 -27.28
N TYR A 445 -65.63 -11.37 -26.90
CA TYR A 445 -65.00 -11.75 -25.64
C TYR A 445 -65.04 -10.61 -24.61
N ASP A 446 -64.85 -10.95 -23.34
CA ASP A 446 -64.80 -10.04 -22.19
C ASP A 446 -63.74 -8.92 -22.30
N ASN A 447 -62.61 -9.20 -22.94
CA ASN A 447 -61.59 -8.22 -23.32
C ASN A 447 -61.99 -7.28 -24.47
N GLY A 448 -63.19 -7.44 -25.05
CA GLY A 448 -63.65 -6.69 -26.22
C GLY A 448 -63.11 -7.16 -27.58
N SER A 449 -62.27 -8.20 -27.62
CA SER A 449 -61.83 -8.82 -28.88
C SER A 449 -62.96 -9.60 -29.55
N GLU A 450 -62.87 -9.74 -30.87
CA GLU A 450 -63.90 -10.37 -31.70
C GLU A 450 -63.29 -11.46 -32.59
N GLU A 451 -63.94 -12.63 -32.67
CA GLU A 451 -63.56 -13.73 -33.56
C GLU A 451 -64.74 -14.07 -34.47
N ILE A 452 -64.52 -14.11 -35.79
CA ILE A 452 -65.52 -14.61 -36.75
C ILE A 452 -65.26 -16.09 -36.97
N LYS A 453 -66.29 -16.91 -36.72
CA LYS A 453 -66.22 -18.36 -36.76
C LYS A 453 -67.36 -18.94 -37.58
N LYS A 454 -67.05 -19.91 -38.45
CA LYS A 454 -68.06 -20.65 -39.22
C LYS A 454 -68.88 -21.53 -38.28
N VAL A 455 -70.19 -21.55 -38.49
CA VAL A 455 -71.08 -22.46 -37.74
C VAL A 455 -70.82 -23.89 -38.22
N THR A 456 -70.30 -24.74 -37.35
CA THR A 456 -70.02 -26.16 -37.61
C THR A 456 -70.54 -27.06 -36.50
N ALA A 457 -70.78 -28.34 -36.82
CA ALA A 457 -71.17 -29.36 -35.85
C ALA A 457 -70.06 -29.67 -34.81
N LEU A 458 -68.82 -29.20 -35.02
CA LEU A 458 -67.74 -29.36 -34.06
C LEU A 458 -67.90 -28.38 -32.90
N ASP A 459 -68.07 -27.09 -33.22
CA ASP A 459 -68.06 -25.98 -32.27
C ASP A 459 -69.45 -25.59 -31.75
N PHE A 460 -70.51 -25.91 -32.50
CA PHE A 460 -71.88 -25.49 -32.20
C PHE A 460 -72.84 -26.68 -32.09
N GLU A 461 -73.88 -26.53 -31.30
CA GLU A 461 -75.02 -27.44 -31.23
C GLU A 461 -76.31 -26.70 -31.59
N VAL A 462 -77.25 -27.40 -32.20
CA VAL A 462 -78.55 -26.84 -32.59
C VAL A 462 -79.61 -27.34 -31.61
N ARG A 463 -80.32 -26.42 -30.97
CA ARG A 463 -81.46 -26.70 -30.10
C ARG A 463 -82.75 -26.25 -30.79
N GLY A 464 -83.85 -26.96 -30.56
CA GLY A 464 -85.17 -26.63 -31.12
C GLY A 464 -85.45 -27.15 -32.54
N PHE A 465 -84.52 -27.88 -33.16
CA PHE A 465 -84.72 -28.51 -34.47
C PHE A 465 -85.23 -29.95 -34.35
N ASP A 466 -86.32 -30.27 -35.03
CA ASP A 466 -86.86 -31.62 -35.21
C ASP A 466 -87.09 -31.92 -36.70
N LYS A 467 -86.26 -32.79 -37.28
CA LYS A 467 -86.33 -33.17 -38.69
C LYS A 467 -87.59 -33.95 -39.09
N TYR A 468 -88.40 -34.40 -38.13
CA TYR A 468 -89.65 -35.14 -38.36
C TYR A 468 -90.91 -34.24 -38.26
N HIS A 469 -90.76 -32.94 -37.98
CA HIS A 469 -91.89 -32.03 -37.83
C HIS A 469 -91.94 -30.96 -38.94
N VAL A 470 -92.76 -31.19 -39.97
CA VAL A 470 -92.95 -30.25 -41.09
C VAL A 470 -93.51 -28.92 -40.60
N GLY A 471 -92.89 -27.82 -41.02
CA GLY A 471 -93.26 -26.44 -40.67
C GLY A 471 -92.07 -25.57 -40.29
N LYS A 472 -92.33 -24.31 -39.92
CA LYS A 472 -91.32 -23.38 -39.43
C LYS A 472 -90.99 -23.66 -37.97
N GLN A 473 -89.71 -23.77 -37.68
CA GLN A 473 -89.15 -24.03 -36.37
C GLN A 473 -88.16 -22.93 -36.01
N ASN A 474 -88.22 -22.45 -34.77
CA ASN A 474 -87.20 -21.57 -34.22
C ASN A 474 -86.08 -22.43 -33.67
N VAL A 475 -84.87 -22.19 -34.15
CA VAL A 475 -83.67 -22.94 -33.77
C VAL A 475 -82.68 -22.00 -33.10
N SER A 476 -82.10 -22.44 -31.99
CA SER A 476 -81.03 -21.72 -31.30
C SER A 476 -79.72 -22.45 -31.57
N ILE A 477 -78.77 -21.75 -32.19
CA ILE A 477 -77.43 -22.26 -32.47
C ILE A 477 -76.54 -21.84 -31.30
N VAL A 478 -76.20 -22.80 -30.45
CA VAL A 478 -75.49 -22.57 -29.18
C VAL A 478 -74.01 -22.86 -29.36
N TYR A 479 -73.14 -21.98 -28.86
CA TYR A 479 -71.71 -22.21 -28.84
C TYR A 479 -71.35 -23.17 -27.69
N LYS A 480 -70.76 -24.32 -28.02
CA LYS A 480 -70.61 -25.43 -27.06
C LYS A 480 -69.77 -25.04 -25.84
N GLY A 481 -70.17 -25.57 -24.69
CA GLY A 481 -69.55 -25.26 -23.41
C GLY A 481 -69.96 -23.90 -22.83
N THR A 482 -70.84 -23.16 -23.50
CA THR A 482 -71.36 -21.85 -23.05
C THR A 482 -72.89 -21.84 -23.07
N GLU A 483 -73.50 -20.80 -22.50
CA GLU A 483 -74.93 -20.51 -22.66
C GLU A 483 -75.20 -19.51 -23.81
N LEU A 484 -74.19 -19.14 -24.60
CA LEU A 484 -74.34 -18.18 -25.68
C LEU A 484 -74.96 -18.83 -26.92
N PHE A 485 -75.98 -18.18 -27.48
CA PHE A 485 -76.67 -18.66 -28.67
C PHE A 485 -77.06 -17.51 -29.60
N VAL A 486 -77.31 -17.86 -30.86
CA VAL A 486 -78.03 -17.01 -31.82
C VAL A 486 -79.23 -17.78 -32.37
N ASP A 487 -80.36 -17.09 -32.50
CA ASP A 487 -81.56 -17.68 -33.07
C ASP A 487 -81.61 -17.51 -34.59
N ASP A 488 -82.22 -18.49 -35.27
CA ASP A 488 -82.74 -18.35 -36.63
C ASP A 488 -84.05 -19.15 -36.78
N THR A 489 -84.72 -18.99 -37.92
CA THR A 489 -85.92 -19.77 -38.26
C THR A 489 -85.64 -20.62 -39.49
N ILE A 490 -85.81 -21.94 -39.35
CA ILE A 490 -85.67 -22.93 -40.43
C ILE A 490 -87.04 -23.56 -40.70
N GLU A 491 -87.34 -23.84 -41.96
CA GLU A 491 -88.57 -24.49 -42.38
C GLU A 491 -88.28 -25.93 -42.83
N VAL A 492 -88.82 -26.91 -42.10
CA VAL A 492 -88.82 -28.30 -42.55
C VAL A 492 -89.96 -28.45 -43.54
N ILE A 493 -89.65 -28.74 -44.80
CA ILE A 493 -90.64 -28.99 -45.85
C ILE A 493 -90.89 -30.50 -46.00
N ALA A 494 -92.13 -30.89 -46.25
CA ALA A 494 -92.49 -32.29 -46.49
C ALA A 494 -91.71 -32.83 -47.70
N LYS A 495 -91.22 -34.06 -47.59
CA LYS A 495 -90.60 -34.75 -48.73
C LYS A 495 -91.66 -35.21 -49.73
N GLU A 496 -91.39 -35.04 -51.02
CA GLU A 496 -92.29 -35.46 -52.09
C GLU A 496 -91.90 -36.84 -52.62
N LEU A 497 -92.90 -37.66 -52.97
CA LEU A 497 -92.69 -38.94 -53.62
C LEU A 497 -92.07 -38.70 -55.00
N SER A 498 -90.88 -39.25 -55.25
CA SER A 498 -90.10 -39.04 -56.49
C SER A 498 -90.07 -40.28 -57.40
N GLY A 499 -90.47 -41.44 -56.88
CA GLY A 499 -90.52 -42.68 -57.64
C GLY A 499 -90.87 -43.90 -56.79
N LEU A 500 -90.93 -45.06 -57.44
CA LEU A 500 -91.08 -46.36 -56.78
C LEU A 500 -89.93 -47.27 -57.17
N LYS A 501 -89.64 -48.27 -56.33
CA LYS A 501 -88.69 -49.33 -56.62
C LYS A 501 -89.17 -50.65 -56.03
N ILE A 502 -89.24 -51.69 -56.85
CA ILE A 502 -89.42 -53.06 -56.35
C ILE A 502 -88.11 -53.47 -55.66
N GLN A 503 -88.18 -53.74 -54.35
CA GLN A 503 -87.05 -54.22 -53.55
C GLN A 503 -86.95 -55.74 -53.60
N SER A 504 -88.08 -56.44 -53.54
CA SER A 504 -88.19 -57.87 -53.80
C SER A 504 -89.45 -58.18 -54.60
N LEU A 505 -89.32 -59.09 -55.57
CA LEU A 505 -90.44 -59.65 -56.33
C LEU A 505 -91.28 -60.57 -55.44
N PRO A 506 -92.55 -60.86 -55.81
CA PRO A 506 -93.32 -61.93 -55.16
C PRO A 506 -92.59 -63.28 -55.22
N LEU A 507 -92.82 -64.13 -54.23
CA LEU A 507 -92.24 -65.48 -54.15
C LEU A 507 -92.69 -66.39 -55.30
N LYS A 508 -93.85 -66.10 -55.91
CA LYS A 508 -94.41 -66.85 -57.03
C LYS A 508 -94.62 -65.93 -58.23
N LEU A 509 -93.84 -66.18 -59.29
CA LEU A 509 -93.91 -65.47 -60.57
C LEU A 509 -94.51 -66.33 -61.69
N THR A 510 -94.70 -67.63 -61.48
CA THR A 510 -95.29 -68.54 -62.47
C THR A 510 -96.55 -69.17 -61.89
N TYR A 511 -97.65 -69.10 -62.65
CA TYR A 511 -98.96 -69.59 -62.25
C TYR A 511 -99.52 -70.56 -63.29
N LYS A 512 -100.35 -71.50 -62.83
CA LYS A 512 -101.19 -72.33 -63.70
C LYS A 512 -102.55 -71.67 -63.91
N GLN A 513 -103.19 -71.95 -65.03
CA GLN A 513 -104.52 -71.41 -65.37
C GLN A 513 -105.54 -71.57 -64.23
N GLY A 514 -106.13 -70.45 -63.80
CA GLY A 514 -107.14 -70.41 -62.74
C GLY A 514 -106.60 -70.51 -61.31
N GLU A 515 -105.28 -70.44 -61.07
CA GLU A 515 -104.75 -70.24 -59.72
C GLU A 515 -105.07 -68.83 -59.18
N VAL A 516 -105.02 -68.66 -57.85
CA VAL A 516 -105.14 -67.34 -57.21
C VAL A 516 -103.79 -66.63 -57.27
N PHE A 517 -103.80 -65.41 -57.80
CA PHE A 517 -102.64 -64.51 -57.80
C PHE A 517 -102.39 -63.98 -56.38
N ASN A 518 -101.14 -64.10 -55.88
CA ASN A 518 -100.73 -63.52 -54.58
C ASN A 518 -99.48 -62.65 -54.71
N LEU A 519 -99.31 -61.72 -53.78
CA LEU A 519 -98.20 -60.78 -53.71
C LEU A 519 -97.23 -61.10 -52.56
N ASP A 520 -97.30 -62.31 -52.01
CA ASP A 520 -96.48 -62.71 -50.87
C ASP A 520 -94.98 -62.60 -51.22
N GLY A 521 -94.23 -61.87 -50.39
CA GLY A 521 -92.82 -61.55 -50.62
C GLY A 521 -92.54 -60.31 -51.47
N LEU A 522 -93.56 -59.71 -52.11
CA LEU A 522 -93.43 -58.39 -52.73
C LEU A 522 -93.07 -57.35 -51.67
N LYS A 523 -92.04 -56.56 -51.96
CA LYS A 523 -91.71 -55.35 -51.19
C LYS A 523 -91.45 -54.19 -52.16
N VAL A 524 -92.15 -53.08 -51.96
CA VAL A 524 -91.99 -51.88 -52.78
C VAL A 524 -91.59 -50.70 -51.90
N LEU A 525 -90.53 -50.03 -52.31
CA LEU A 525 -90.04 -48.81 -51.69
C LEU A 525 -90.64 -47.60 -52.42
N ALA A 526 -91.17 -46.66 -51.65
CA ALA A 526 -91.31 -45.27 -52.05
C ALA A 526 -89.93 -44.63 -52.04
N ASN A 527 -89.51 -44.04 -53.16
CA ASN A 527 -88.35 -43.15 -53.21
C ASN A 527 -88.85 -41.72 -53.07
N TYR A 528 -88.14 -40.89 -52.30
CA TYR A 528 -88.50 -39.50 -52.08
C TYR A 528 -87.49 -38.54 -52.71
N ASP A 529 -87.88 -37.30 -52.90
CA ASP A 529 -87.08 -36.22 -53.51
C ASP A 529 -85.96 -35.68 -52.58
N ASN A 530 -85.90 -36.16 -51.34
CA ASN A 530 -84.80 -36.02 -50.40
C ASN A 530 -83.82 -37.24 -50.44
N GLN A 531 -84.01 -38.17 -51.38
CA GLN A 531 -83.26 -39.44 -51.53
C GLN A 531 -83.49 -40.49 -50.43
N THR A 532 -84.37 -40.24 -49.45
CA THR A 532 -84.81 -41.27 -48.51
C THR A 532 -85.72 -42.29 -49.20
N THR A 533 -85.88 -43.46 -48.57
CA THR A 533 -86.84 -44.48 -49.03
C THR A 533 -87.65 -45.03 -47.87
N ALA A 534 -88.92 -45.35 -48.10
CA ALA A 534 -89.79 -45.99 -47.12
C ALA A 534 -90.46 -47.23 -47.72
N LEU A 535 -90.60 -48.30 -46.93
CA LEU A 535 -91.34 -49.49 -47.34
C LEU A 535 -92.84 -49.19 -47.33
N ILE A 536 -93.50 -49.35 -48.48
CA ILE A 536 -94.94 -49.19 -48.61
C ILE A 536 -95.62 -50.48 -48.16
N SER A 537 -96.67 -50.39 -47.34
CA SER A 537 -97.52 -51.56 -47.04
C SER A 537 -98.19 -52.05 -48.31
N ASN A 538 -98.24 -53.37 -48.53
CA ASN A 538 -98.86 -53.94 -49.73
C ASN A 538 -100.34 -53.57 -49.86
N ASP A 539 -101.05 -53.32 -48.75
CA ASP A 539 -102.46 -52.86 -48.74
C ASP A 539 -102.64 -51.45 -49.34
N ASN A 540 -101.58 -50.63 -49.37
CA ASN A 540 -101.60 -49.29 -49.93
C ASN A 540 -101.21 -49.27 -51.43
N LEU A 541 -100.79 -50.40 -52.00
CA LEU A 541 -100.38 -50.51 -53.40
C LEU A 541 -101.59 -50.79 -54.30
N ILE A 542 -101.74 -49.99 -55.35
CA ILE A 542 -102.72 -50.26 -56.42
C ILE A 542 -102.04 -51.16 -57.45
N VAL A 543 -102.45 -52.42 -57.52
CA VAL A 543 -101.84 -53.45 -58.37
C VAL A 543 -102.80 -53.90 -59.47
N SER A 544 -102.33 -53.93 -60.72
CA SER A 544 -103.12 -54.46 -61.84
C SER A 544 -103.28 -55.98 -61.72
N LEU A 545 -104.51 -56.48 -61.75
CA LEU A 545 -104.77 -57.92 -61.72
C LEU A 545 -104.45 -58.56 -63.08
N PRO A 546 -103.76 -59.71 -63.11
CA PRO A 546 -103.54 -60.47 -64.35
C PRO A 546 -104.82 -61.15 -64.84
N ASP A 547 -104.91 -61.36 -66.16
CA ASP A 547 -105.93 -62.23 -66.75
C ASP A 547 -105.49 -63.69 -66.62
N MET A 548 -105.96 -64.37 -65.58
CA MET A 548 -105.62 -65.77 -65.28
C MET A 548 -106.08 -66.80 -66.34
N ASN A 549 -106.76 -66.36 -67.42
CA ASN A 549 -107.15 -67.21 -68.55
C ASN A 549 -106.24 -67.03 -69.79
N LYS A 550 -105.33 -66.04 -69.79
CA LYS A 550 -104.48 -65.72 -70.94
C LYS A 550 -103.04 -66.20 -70.73
N PHE A 551 -102.61 -67.15 -71.55
CA PHE A 551 -101.28 -67.77 -71.44
C PHE A 551 -100.13 -66.84 -71.82
N GLY A 552 -98.95 -67.14 -71.28
CA GLY A 552 -97.69 -66.45 -71.53
C GLY A 552 -97.38 -65.39 -70.48
N LYS A 553 -96.38 -64.54 -70.79
CA LYS A 553 -95.95 -63.44 -69.93
C LYS A 553 -97.00 -62.34 -69.86
N GLN A 554 -97.29 -61.88 -68.64
CA GLN A 554 -98.12 -60.71 -68.37
C GLN A 554 -97.36 -59.75 -67.45
N VAL A 555 -97.48 -58.45 -67.74
CA VAL A 555 -96.88 -57.40 -66.94
C VAL A 555 -97.85 -57.00 -65.83
N ILE A 556 -97.39 -57.10 -64.59
CA ILE A 556 -98.07 -56.58 -63.41
C ILE A 556 -97.55 -55.18 -63.12
N VAL A 557 -98.45 -54.21 -63.19
CA VAL A 557 -98.20 -52.81 -62.85
C VAL A 557 -98.58 -52.58 -61.40
N ILE A 558 -97.60 -52.21 -60.58
CA ILE A 558 -97.78 -51.70 -59.22
C ILE A 558 -97.75 -50.17 -59.26
N SER A 559 -98.65 -49.52 -58.55
CA SER A 559 -98.72 -48.06 -58.48
C SER A 559 -99.02 -47.55 -57.06
N TYR A 560 -98.46 -46.38 -56.75
CA TYR A 560 -98.64 -45.67 -55.47
C TYR A 560 -98.46 -44.17 -55.75
N GLY A 561 -99.48 -43.38 -55.41
CA GLY A 561 -99.60 -42.01 -55.92
C GLY A 561 -99.63 -42.00 -57.47
N TYR A 562 -98.84 -41.12 -58.08
CA TYR A 562 -98.73 -41.01 -59.54
C TYR A 562 -97.71 -41.96 -60.18
N PHE A 563 -96.88 -42.65 -59.37
CA PHE A 563 -95.76 -43.44 -59.86
C PHE A 563 -96.13 -44.91 -60.04
N LYS A 564 -95.42 -45.57 -60.95
CA LYS A 564 -95.63 -46.96 -61.35
C LYS A 564 -94.30 -47.71 -61.45
N VAL A 565 -94.31 -48.98 -61.07
CA VAL A 565 -93.23 -49.96 -61.34
C VAL A 565 -93.85 -51.28 -61.75
N GLU A 566 -93.11 -52.03 -62.56
CA GLU A 566 -93.66 -53.17 -63.29
C GLU A 566 -92.78 -54.41 -63.07
N PHE A 567 -93.42 -55.59 -63.04
CA PHE A 567 -92.74 -56.87 -63.08
C PHE A 567 -93.54 -57.88 -63.91
N GLU A 568 -92.87 -58.87 -64.49
CA GLU A 568 -93.53 -59.92 -65.27
C GLU A 568 -93.91 -61.12 -64.39
N ILE A 569 -95.09 -61.69 -64.65
CA ILE A 569 -95.45 -63.06 -64.28
C ILE A 569 -95.71 -63.89 -65.54
N GLU A 570 -95.70 -65.20 -65.42
CA GLU A 570 -96.00 -66.13 -66.51
C GLU A 570 -97.16 -67.06 -66.16
N ILE A 571 -98.18 -67.11 -67.03
CA ILE A 571 -99.32 -68.02 -66.87
C ILE A 571 -99.20 -69.19 -67.86
N THR A 572 -99.15 -70.39 -67.30
CA THR A 572 -98.93 -71.65 -68.02
C THR A 572 -100.21 -72.48 -68.11
N ALA A 573 -100.27 -73.35 -69.13
CA ALA A 573 -101.40 -74.25 -69.34
C ALA A 573 -101.57 -75.21 -68.15
N LYS A 574 -102.82 -75.50 -67.80
CA LYS A 574 -103.16 -76.50 -66.80
C LYS A 574 -103.05 -77.89 -67.43
N ASP A 575 -102.03 -78.65 -67.06
CA ASP A 575 -101.79 -80.00 -67.58
C ASP A 575 -103.04 -80.89 -67.44
N ILE A 576 -103.45 -81.51 -68.55
CA ILE A 576 -104.50 -82.55 -68.58
C ILE A 576 -103.89 -83.81 -69.19
N SER A 577 -103.55 -84.78 -68.36
CA SER A 577 -103.23 -86.14 -68.80
C SER A 577 -103.74 -87.18 -67.79
N MET A 578 -104.35 -88.24 -68.30
CA MET A 578 -104.70 -89.44 -67.55
C MET A 578 -104.05 -90.67 -68.20
N ASP A 579 -102.85 -90.98 -67.69
CA ASP A 579 -102.27 -92.31 -67.42
C ASP A 579 -102.21 -93.44 -68.49
N LYS A 580 -101.23 -94.34 -68.27
CA LYS A 580 -100.81 -95.55 -69.03
C LYS A 580 -99.86 -95.28 -70.21
N GLY A 581 -98.72 -95.96 -70.34
CA GLY A 581 -98.10 -96.99 -69.47
C GLY A 581 -96.89 -97.64 -70.17
N ASP A 582 -96.10 -98.42 -69.41
CA ASP A 582 -94.91 -99.19 -69.83
C ASP A 582 -93.70 -98.34 -70.31
N ASN A 583 -92.43 -98.63 -69.97
CA ASN A 583 -91.76 -99.91 -70.14
C ASN A 583 -90.37 -99.98 -69.43
N LYS A 584 -90.05 -101.14 -68.85
CA LYS A 584 -88.71 -101.71 -68.56
C LYS A 584 -87.64 -100.99 -67.71
N ASP A 585 -87.51 -101.51 -66.49
CA ASP A 585 -86.41 -102.44 -66.11
C ASP A 585 -84.95 -101.93 -66.12
N LYS A 586 -84.47 -101.55 -64.93
CA LYS A 586 -83.35 -102.25 -64.26
C LYS A 586 -83.24 -101.89 -62.77
N THR A 587 -83.12 -102.92 -61.94
CA THR A 587 -82.36 -103.02 -60.67
C THR A 587 -81.77 -101.71 -60.09
N ASN A 588 -81.92 -101.40 -58.80
CA ASN A 588 -81.45 -102.27 -57.71
C ASN A 588 -81.86 -101.80 -56.30
N GLN A 589 -81.98 -102.78 -55.40
CA GLN A 589 -81.59 -102.80 -53.99
C GLN A 589 -81.79 -101.59 -53.01
N ASP A 590 -82.58 -101.92 -51.98
CA ASP A 590 -82.22 -101.87 -50.55
C ASP A 590 -82.05 -100.54 -49.78
N LYS A 591 -82.83 -100.49 -48.68
CA LYS A 591 -82.42 -100.14 -47.31
C LYS A 591 -82.04 -98.68 -46.98
N ASN A 592 -82.77 -98.02 -46.07
CA ASN A 592 -82.73 -98.19 -44.60
C ASN A 592 -81.55 -97.45 -43.93
N ILE A 593 -81.73 -97.09 -42.65
CA ILE A 593 -80.69 -96.65 -41.69
C ILE A 593 -80.13 -95.22 -41.86
N ALA A 594 -79.53 -94.74 -40.77
CA ALA A 594 -78.83 -93.48 -40.56
C ALA A 594 -77.78 -93.14 -41.65
N VAL A 595 -77.17 -91.94 -41.62
CA VAL A 595 -75.86 -91.77 -40.96
C VAL A 595 -75.50 -90.29 -40.71
N LYS A 596 -74.74 -90.03 -39.64
CA LYS A 596 -73.98 -88.78 -39.38
C LYS A 596 -72.68 -88.74 -40.19
N THR A 597 -72.31 -87.56 -40.71
CA THR A 597 -70.95 -86.95 -40.75
C THR A 597 -71.09 -85.58 -41.45
N GLY A 598 -70.30 -84.54 -41.19
CA GLY A 598 -69.00 -84.44 -40.53
C GLY A 598 -67.95 -83.94 -41.54
N ASP A 599 -67.58 -82.65 -41.44
CA ASP A 599 -66.44 -81.91 -42.03
C ASP A 599 -66.06 -82.15 -43.52
N ASN A 600 -65.73 -81.15 -44.36
CA ASN A 600 -64.64 -80.19 -44.19
C ASN A 600 -64.51 -79.23 -45.42
N SER A 601 -63.74 -78.14 -45.28
CA SER A 601 -62.99 -77.38 -46.34
C SER A 601 -63.75 -76.68 -47.51
N LEU A 602 -63.67 -75.33 -47.67
CA LEU A 602 -62.64 -74.50 -48.38
C LEU A 602 -62.84 -74.46 -49.94
N ILE A 603 -62.73 -73.38 -50.76
CA ILE A 603 -62.09 -72.02 -50.77
C ILE A 603 -62.90 -71.05 -51.71
N GLY A 604 -62.78 -69.72 -51.56
CA GLY A 604 -62.75 -68.78 -52.72
C GLY A 604 -63.74 -67.58 -52.73
N VAL A 605 -63.65 -66.57 -51.85
CA VAL A 605 -62.94 -65.25 -51.97
C VAL A 605 -63.47 -64.31 -53.10
N TYR A 606 -63.61 -62.98 -53.01
CA TYR A 606 -63.18 -61.87 -52.10
C TYR A 606 -64.15 -60.66 -52.31
N THR A 607 -64.14 -59.47 -51.65
CA THR A 607 -63.31 -58.85 -50.57
C THR A 607 -64.15 -57.87 -49.71
N THR A 608 -64.14 -58.07 -48.39
CA THR A 608 -63.96 -57.09 -47.27
C THR A 608 -64.40 -55.60 -47.31
N ILE A 609 -65.09 -55.22 -46.23
CA ILE A 609 -65.29 -53.85 -45.71
C ILE A 609 -64.06 -53.37 -44.92
N ALA A 610 -63.70 -52.09 -45.03
CA ALA A 610 -62.87 -51.39 -44.06
C ALA A 610 -63.19 -49.88 -44.05
N LEU A 611 -63.49 -49.33 -42.87
CA LEU A 611 -63.49 -47.88 -42.62
C LEU A 611 -62.87 -47.63 -41.25
N LEU A 612 -61.88 -46.74 -41.21
CA LEU A 612 -60.99 -46.56 -40.06
C LEU A 612 -61.66 -45.78 -38.92
N SER A 613 -61.44 -46.22 -37.69
CA SER A 613 -61.34 -45.31 -36.54
C SER A 613 -59.86 -44.97 -36.33
N VAL A 614 -59.49 -43.70 -36.50
CA VAL A 614 -58.13 -43.22 -36.17
C VAL A 614 -58.15 -42.69 -34.74
N ALA A 615 -57.47 -43.40 -33.83
CA ALA A 615 -57.17 -42.87 -32.50
C ALA A 615 -55.96 -41.92 -32.59
N SER A 616 -56.14 -40.68 -32.15
CA SER A 616 -55.06 -39.68 -32.11
C SER A 616 -54.04 -40.01 -31.03
N TYR A 617 -52.76 -40.04 -31.40
CA TYR A 617 -51.65 -40.40 -30.52
C TYR A 617 -51.12 -39.17 -29.78
N THR A 618 -51.31 -39.11 -28.46
CA THR A 618 -50.65 -38.11 -27.60
C THR A 618 -49.16 -38.41 -27.44
N MET A 619 -48.30 -37.56 -28.00
CA MET A 619 -46.85 -37.54 -27.74
C MET A 619 -46.55 -36.63 -26.54
N LEU A 620 -46.59 -37.20 -25.33
CA LEU A 620 -46.16 -36.54 -24.10
C LEU A 620 -44.69 -36.90 -23.83
N ARG A 621 -43.76 -36.05 -24.29
CA ARG A 621 -42.33 -36.27 -24.15
C ARG A 621 -41.81 -35.70 -22.83
N LYS A 622 -41.94 -36.48 -21.75
CA LYS A 622 -41.23 -36.18 -20.49
C LYS A 622 -39.77 -36.58 -20.61
N LYS A 623 -38.87 -35.65 -20.26
CA LYS A 623 -37.45 -35.91 -20.07
C LYS A 623 -37.01 -35.09 -18.86
N ASP A 624 -36.82 -35.77 -17.74
CA ASP A 624 -35.83 -35.40 -16.74
C ASP A 624 -34.49 -36.03 -17.19
#